data_AF-A0A117M1G9-F1
#
_entry.id   AF-A0A117M1G9-F1
#
_cell.length_a   1.000
_cell.length_b   1.000
_cell.length_c   1.000
_cell.angle_alpha   90.00
_cell.angle_beta   90.00
_cell.angle_gamma   90.00
#
_symmetry.space_group_name_H-M   'P 1'
#
loop_
_entity.id
_entity.type
_entity.pdbx_description
1 polymer ?
#
loop_
_entity_poly.entity_id
_entity_poly.type
_entity_poly.pdbx_seq_one_letter_code
_entity_poly.pdbx_strand_id
1 'polypeptide(L)'
;MNDLKLFLKYKLFMFPGKKGTRGGLSGQLFVFAVFTIMIGMFLWNVYGATSGVAVEGVSLGKVMAGFFLTISGLFFLISFSATSSYLFMRNDEIDMLLVLPVKRVSIIVYQIIISTLYQGLTLSVFLGIALPYHLRIDPNPWIGIPSLVLVVINTVLLASIVSVALGKFMSRAVARKVMFIVQIAAAFMFFIIVQLVPRSTDNIPLYLQKLASAWEVFSNPLNIFTWSVKSSESPLYLLVGVAAIPLLGYVFFRVASSIKFEP
;
A
#
# COMPACT_ATOMS: atom_id res chain seq x y z
N MET A 1 -5.47 10.03 22.71
CA MET A 1 -5.61 11.11 21.70
C MET A 1 -4.78 12.34 22.03
N ASN A 2 -4.72 12.80 23.30
CA ASN A 2 -3.83 13.92 23.68
C ASN A 2 -2.34 13.62 23.45
N ASP A 3 -1.90 12.39 23.76
CA ASP A 3 -0.51 11.97 23.53
C ASP A 3 -0.11 12.01 22.05
N LEU A 4 -1.03 11.60 21.16
CA LEU A 4 -0.80 11.59 19.71
C LEU A 4 -0.67 13.02 19.14
N LYS A 5 -1.50 13.96 19.63
CA LYS A 5 -1.38 15.38 19.31
C LYS A 5 -0.02 15.92 19.76
N LEU A 6 0.47 15.49 20.91
CA LEU A 6 1.75 15.91 21.46
C LEU A 6 2.92 15.42 20.58
N PHE A 7 2.91 14.16 20.17
CA PHE A 7 3.93 13.61 19.26
C PHE A 7 3.96 14.30 17.90
N LEU A 8 2.79 14.54 17.30
CA LEU A 8 2.69 15.25 16.02
C LEU A 8 3.13 16.72 16.13
N LYS A 9 2.75 17.41 17.21
CA LYS A 9 3.10 18.82 17.45
C LYS A 9 4.60 19.03 17.58
N TYR A 10 5.29 18.16 18.32
CA TYR A 10 6.73 18.27 18.56
C TYR A 10 7.59 17.58 17.49
N LYS A 11 6.96 17.01 16.45
CA LYS A 11 7.62 16.26 15.37
C LYS A 11 8.67 15.30 15.90
N LEU A 12 8.36 14.63 17.01
CA LEU A 12 9.27 13.67 17.63
C LEU A 12 9.51 12.53 16.62
N PHE A 13 10.75 12.22 16.30
CA PHE A 13 11.10 11.10 15.41
C PHE A 13 10.73 11.27 13.91
N MET A 14 10.48 12.49 13.45
CA MET A 14 10.51 12.81 12.01
C MET A 14 11.96 13.00 11.52
N PHE A 15 12.24 12.45 10.33
CA PHE A 15 13.47 12.47 9.53
C PHE A 15 14.66 13.27 10.08
N PRO A 16 15.88 12.72 10.21
CA PRO A 16 17.06 13.56 10.40
C PRO A 16 17.34 14.34 9.09
N GLY A 17 17.30 15.66 9.14
CA GLY A 17 17.75 16.51 8.03
C GLY A 17 19.27 16.63 7.99
N LYS A 18 19.81 17.06 6.83
CA LYS A 18 21.25 17.15 6.54
C LYS A 18 22.08 18.00 7.52
N LYS A 19 21.44 18.78 8.41
CA LYS A 19 22.09 19.62 9.43
C LYS A 19 21.63 19.32 10.87
N GLY A 20 21.08 18.14 11.13
CA GLY A 20 20.51 17.79 12.44
C GLY A 20 19.15 18.44 12.74
N THR A 21 18.62 19.27 11.83
CA THR A 21 17.23 19.74 11.85
C THR A 21 16.31 18.65 11.35
N ARG A 22 15.25 18.31 12.10
CA ARG A 22 14.29 17.26 11.70
C ARG A 22 13.62 17.64 10.37
N GLY A 23 13.84 16.86 9.32
CA GLY A 23 13.28 16.99 7.98
C GLY A 23 11.76 17.00 7.99
N GLY A 24 11.18 17.88 7.17
CA GLY A 24 9.73 18.10 7.11
C GLY A 24 8.99 17.08 6.25
N LEU A 25 7.74 16.81 6.60
CA LEU A 25 6.76 16.04 5.82
C LEU A 25 6.63 16.52 4.36
N SER A 26 6.88 17.81 4.12
CA SER A 26 6.77 18.44 2.80
C SER A 26 7.66 17.80 1.74
N GLY A 27 8.90 17.41 2.08
CA GLY A 27 9.82 16.80 1.12
C GLY A 27 9.35 15.42 0.66
N GLN A 28 8.81 14.61 1.57
CA GLN A 28 8.28 13.29 1.22
C GLN A 28 6.96 13.38 0.45
N LEU A 29 6.06 14.28 0.84
CA LEU A 29 4.83 14.53 0.10
C LEU A 29 5.12 15.02 -1.32
N PHE A 30 6.17 15.82 -1.51
CA PHE A 30 6.63 16.23 -2.83
C PHE A 30 7.11 15.04 -3.67
N VAL A 31 8.00 14.19 -3.12
CA VAL A 31 8.45 12.97 -3.82
C VAL A 31 7.28 12.05 -4.14
N PHE A 32 6.37 11.87 -3.19
CA PHE A 32 5.14 11.10 -3.37
C PHE A 32 4.30 11.62 -4.54
N ALA A 33 4.03 12.93 -4.58
CA ALA A 33 3.24 13.54 -5.63
C ALA A 33 3.92 13.40 -7.00
N VAL A 34 5.23 13.69 -7.09
CA VAL A 34 6.00 13.58 -8.34
C VAL A 34 5.98 12.16 -8.90
N PHE A 35 6.24 11.15 -8.07
CA PHE A 35 6.21 9.75 -8.52
C PHE A 35 4.81 9.29 -8.91
N THR A 36 3.79 9.69 -8.15
CA THR A 36 2.38 9.38 -8.46
C THR A 36 2.01 9.96 -9.82
N ILE A 37 2.38 11.22 -10.09
CA ILE A 37 2.10 11.89 -11.37
C ILE A 37 2.89 11.23 -12.51
N MET A 38 4.18 10.93 -12.31
CA MET A 38 5.03 10.33 -13.35
C MET A 38 4.51 8.97 -13.80
N ILE A 39 4.19 8.07 -12.85
CA ILE A 39 3.58 6.76 -13.14
C ILE A 39 2.18 6.96 -13.71
N GLY A 40 1.44 7.91 -13.15
CA GLY A 40 0.09 8.25 -13.58
C GLY A 40 0.02 8.65 -15.05
N MET A 41 0.92 9.52 -15.52
CA MET A 41 0.99 9.93 -16.92
C MET A 41 1.38 8.79 -17.86
N PHE A 42 2.32 7.93 -17.45
CA PHE A 42 2.68 6.74 -18.22
C PHE A 42 1.47 5.82 -18.41
N LEU A 43 0.78 5.49 -17.31
CA LEU A 43 -0.37 4.59 -17.35
C LEU A 43 -1.61 5.24 -17.96
N TRP A 44 -1.76 6.56 -17.90
CA TRP A 44 -2.81 7.28 -18.60
C TRP A 44 -2.81 7.00 -20.10
N ASN A 45 -1.62 6.99 -20.72
CA ASN A 45 -1.48 6.68 -22.14
C ASN A 45 -1.76 5.20 -22.42
N VAL A 46 -1.26 4.29 -21.57
CA VAL A 46 -1.49 2.84 -21.69
C VAL A 46 -2.99 2.52 -21.58
N TYR A 47 -3.67 3.11 -20.59
CA TYR A 47 -5.11 2.94 -20.41
C TYR A 47 -5.91 3.62 -21.53
N GLY A 48 -5.46 4.76 -22.05
CA GLY A 48 -6.03 5.36 -23.25
C GLY A 48 -5.96 4.42 -24.46
N ALA A 49 -4.81 3.81 -24.71
CA ALA A 49 -4.59 2.91 -25.85
C ALA A 49 -5.34 1.57 -25.73
N THR A 50 -5.67 1.15 -24.50
CA THR A 50 -6.42 -0.09 -24.23
C THR A 50 -7.91 0.17 -23.98
N SER A 51 -8.36 1.42 -24.05
CA SER A 51 -9.77 1.78 -23.89
C SER A 51 -10.62 1.16 -25.00
N GLY A 52 -11.78 0.60 -24.64
CA GLY A 52 -12.66 -0.10 -25.58
C GLY A 52 -12.19 -1.49 -26.02
N VAL A 53 -11.00 -1.94 -25.62
CA VAL A 53 -10.53 -3.31 -25.90
C VAL A 53 -11.12 -4.28 -24.87
N ALA A 54 -11.95 -5.21 -25.34
CA ALA A 54 -12.50 -6.28 -24.54
C ALA A 54 -12.23 -7.64 -25.18
N VAL A 55 -11.89 -8.62 -24.36
CA VAL A 55 -11.66 -10.01 -24.76
C VAL A 55 -12.63 -10.86 -23.97
N GLU A 56 -13.49 -11.61 -24.65
CA GLU A 56 -14.50 -12.47 -24.00
C GLU A 56 -15.39 -11.69 -23.01
N GLY A 57 -15.72 -10.44 -23.34
CA GLY A 57 -16.54 -9.56 -22.51
C GLY A 57 -15.80 -8.90 -21.32
N VAL A 58 -14.51 -9.20 -21.12
CA VAL A 58 -13.69 -8.59 -20.07
C VAL A 58 -12.84 -7.46 -20.63
N SER A 59 -12.97 -6.26 -20.06
CA SER A 59 -12.15 -5.09 -20.45
C SER A 59 -10.67 -5.32 -20.12
N LEU A 60 -9.80 -5.15 -21.12
CA LEU A 60 -8.35 -5.32 -20.96
C LEU A 60 -7.76 -4.40 -19.88
N GLY A 61 -8.19 -3.14 -19.87
CA GLY A 61 -7.73 -2.15 -18.88
C GLY A 61 -8.07 -2.53 -17.44
N LYS A 62 -9.24 -3.15 -17.22
CA LYS A 62 -9.67 -3.69 -15.91
C LYS A 62 -8.74 -4.80 -15.43
N VAL A 63 -8.39 -5.72 -16.33
CA VAL A 63 -7.47 -6.82 -16.01
C VAL A 63 -6.08 -6.30 -15.68
N MET A 64 -5.55 -5.38 -16.49
CA MET A 64 -4.25 -4.75 -16.25
C MET A 64 -4.23 -3.99 -14.92
N ALA A 65 -5.27 -3.22 -14.62
CA ALA A 65 -5.41 -2.54 -13.32
C ALA A 65 -5.45 -3.55 -12.17
N GLY A 66 -6.25 -4.61 -12.27
CA GLY A 66 -6.33 -5.64 -11.23
C GLY A 66 -5.00 -6.32 -10.95
N PHE A 67 -4.28 -6.71 -12.02
CA PHE A 67 -2.95 -7.28 -11.93
C PHE A 67 -1.99 -6.33 -11.20
N PHE A 68 -1.89 -5.08 -11.68
CA PHE A 68 -0.95 -4.10 -11.13
C PHE A 68 -1.27 -3.71 -9.70
N LEU A 69 -2.55 -3.54 -9.35
CA LEU A 69 -2.98 -3.23 -7.98
C LEU A 69 -2.74 -4.40 -7.04
N THR A 70 -3.00 -5.64 -7.46
CA THR A 70 -2.74 -6.82 -6.63
C THR A 70 -1.26 -6.94 -6.29
N ILE A 71 -0.41 -6.82 -7.31
CA ILE A 71 1.03 -6.98 -7.16
C ILE A 71 1.63 -5.82 -6.35
N SER A 72 1.31 -4.57 -6.70
CA SER A 72 1.79 -3.40 -5.95
C SER A 72 1.25 -3.37 -4.51
N GLY A 73 0.00 -3.82 -4.28
CA GLY A 73 -0.62 -3.93 -2.97
C GLY A 73 0.02 -5.00 -2.08
N LEU A 74 0.27 -6.20 -2.62
CA LEU A 74 1.02 -7.26 -1.92
C LEU A 74 2.43 -6.78 -1.56
N PHE A 75 3.09 -6.12 -2.50
CA PHE A 75 4.42 -5.58 -2.27
C PHE A 75 4.41 -4.48 -1.19
N PHE A 76 3.42 -3.58 -1.23
CA PHE A 76 3.22 -2.59 -0.16
C PHE A 76 3.04 -3.28 1.19
N LEU A 77 2.19 -4.30 1.28
CA LEU A 77 1.94 -5.03 2.51
C LEU A 77 3.22 -5.63 3.07
N ILE A 78 4.01 -6.32 2.25
CA ILE A 78 5.27 -6.95 2.66
C ILE A 78 6.32 -5.90 3.06
N SER A 79 6.52 -4.87 2.24
CA SER A 79 7.46 -3.77 2.47
C SER A 79 7.13 -2.99 3.74
N PHE A 80 5.88 -2.55 3.87
CA PHE A 80 5.40 -1.86 5.05
C PHE A 80 5.57 -2.72 6.30
N SER A 81 5.16 -3.99 6.24
CA SER A 81 5.23 -4.90 7.39
C SER A 81 6.67 -5.11 7.84
N ALA A 82 7.60 -5.34 6.91
CA ALA A 82 9.02 -5.52 7.21
C ALA A 82 9.64 -4.24 7.80
N THR A 83 9.38 -3.08 7.19
CA THR A 83 9.93 -1.80 7.65
C THR A 83 9.38 -1.39 9.00
N SER A 84 8.07 -1.47 9.20
CA SER A 84 7.44 -1.08 10.45
C SER A 84 7.84 -2.04 11.59
N SER A 85 7.96 -3.36 11.31
CA SER A 85 8.45 -4.32 12.30
C SER A 85 9.89 -4.02 12.72
N TYR A 86 10.77 -3.71 11.76
CA TYR A 86 12.13 -3.32 12.06
C TYR A 86 12.21 -2.02 12.89
N LEU A 87 11.37 -1.03 12.58
CA LEU A 87 11.32 0.22 13.35
C LEU A 87 10.83 0.00 14.78
N PHE A 88 9.87 -0.91 15.00
CA PHE A 88 9.47 -1.31 16.36
C PHE A 88 10.62 -1.91 17.17
N MET A 89 11.56 -2.61 16.52
CA MET A 89 12.69 -3.27 17.19
C MET A 89 13.96 -2.43 17.34
N ARG A 90 14.11 -1.37 16.53
CA ARG A 90 15.37 -0.61 16.48
C ARG A 90 15.36 0.60 17.40
N ASN A 91 14.22 1.05 17.88
CA ASN A 91 14.16 2.37 18.46
C ASN A 91 14.54 2.37 19.94
N ASP A 92 15.77 2.79 20.24
CA ASP A 92 16.16 3.40 21.53
C ASP A 92 15.22 4.59 21.88
N GLU A 93 14.52 5.12 20.86
CA GLU A 93 13.43 6.10 20.93
C GLU A 93 12.11 5.53 21.51
N ILE A 94 11.82 4.24 21.32
CA ILE A 94 10.69 3.53 21.93
C ILE A 94 11.00 3.30 23.41
N ASP A 95 12.25 2.97 23.74
CA ASP A 95 12.71 2.90 25.13
C ASP A 95 12.59 4.27 25.81
N MET A 96 13.00 5.36 25.15
CA MET A 96 12.80 6.73 25.63
C MET A 96 11.31 7.13 25.75
N LEU A 97 10.44 6.66 24.85
CA LEU A 97 8.99 6.88 24.91
C LEU A 97 8.30 6.02 25.99
N LEU A 98 8.85 4.86 26.33
CA LEU A 98 8.39 4.01 27.43
C LEU A 98 8.71 4.62 28.80
N VAL A 99 9.68 5.55 28.88
CA VAL A 99 9.92 6.37 30.09
C VAL A 99 8.86 7.46 30.27
N LEU A 100 8.19 7.89 29.19
CA LEU A 100 7.09 8.85 29.27
C LEU A 100 5.77 8.14 29.64
N PRO A 101 4.86 8.76 30.41
CA PRO A 101 3.60 8.15 30.84
C PRO A 101 2.56 8.11 29.71
N VAL A 102 2.91 7.44 28.60
CA VAL A 102 2.11 7.37 27.37
C VAL A 102 1.65 5.95 27.11
N LYS A 103 0.41 5.79 26.63
CA LYS A 103 -0.13 4.48 26.29
C LYS A 103 0.67 3.85 25.13
N ARG A 104 1.08 2.59 25.27
CA ARG A 104 1.80 1.80 24.25
C ARG A 104 1.13 1.82 22.88
N VAL A 105 -0.20 1.74 22.86
CA VAL A 105 -1.00 1.83 21.63
C VAL A 105 -0.78 3.16 20.90
N SER A 106 -0.62 4.27 21.61
CA SER A 106 -0.36 5.59 21.01
C SER A 106 1.00 5.63 20.31
N ILE A 107 2.02 4.94 20.86
CA ILE A 107 3.36 4.82 20.26
C ILE A 107 3.27 3.99 18.98
N ILE A 108 2.57 2.85 19.02
CA ILE A 108 2.37 1.97 17.85
C ILE A 108 1.65 2.71 16.73
N VAL A 109 0.57 3.44 17.03
CA VAL A 109 -0.18 4.23 16.05
C VAL A 109 0.69 5.34 15.45
N TYR A 110 1.50 6.03 16.28
CA TYR A 110 2.41 7.05 15.78
C TYR A 110 3.46 6.47 14.83
N GLN A 111 4.04 5.31 15.18
CA GLN A 111 5.01 4.63 14.34
C GLN A 111 4.40 4.19 13.01
N ILE A 112 3.14 3.75 13.00
CA ILE A 112 2.41 3.39 11.77
C ILE A 112 2.24 4.60 10.86
N ILE A 113 1.90 5.77 11.41
CA ILE A 113 1.79 7.01 10.63
C ILE A 113 3.12 7.33 9.96
N ILE A 114 4.21 7.27 10.73
CA ILE A 114 5.57 7.51 10.22
C ILE A 114 5.98 6.45 9.18
N SER A 115 5.74 5.17 9.43
CA SER A 115 6.00 4.07 8.48
C SER A 115 5.22 4.24 7.18
N THR A 116 3.99 4.76 7.25
CA THR A 116 3.17 5.05 6.05
C THR A 116 3.82 6.11 5.19
N LEU A 117 4.39 7.14 5.82
CA LEU A 117 5.14 8.19 5.14
C LEU A 117 6.45 7.68 4.54
N TYR A 118 7.17 6.79 5.24
CA TYR A 118 8.35 6.10 4.69
C TYR A 118 8.02 5.26 3.46
N GLN A 119 6.85 4.63 3.42
CA GLN A 119 6.36 3.85 2.29
C GLN A 119 5.64 4.71 1.24
N GLY A 120 5.79 6.05 1.29
CA GLY A 120 5.18 6.98 0.35
C GLY A 120 5.48 6.62 -1.11
N LEU A 121 6.71 6.22 -1.44
CA LEU A 121 7.06 5.80 -2.80
C LEU A 121 6.20 4.62 -3.28
N THR A 122 6.02 3.59 -2.47
CA THR A 122 5.23 2.41 -2.84
C THR A 122 3.74 2.73 -2.95
N LEU A 123 3.21 3.58 -2.06
CA LEU A 123 1.85 4.10 -2.17
C LEU A 123 1.67 4.97 -3.43
N SER A 124 2.71 5.70 -3.84
CA SER A 124 2.69 6.51 -5.06
C SER A 124 2.55 5.65 -6.30
N VAL A 125 3.21 4.49 -6.33
CA VAL A 125 3.06 3.50 -7.41
C VAL A 125 1.63 2.99 -7.43
N PHE A 126 1.09 2.57 -6.28
CA PHE A 126 -0.28 2.05 -6.18
C PHE A 126 -1.32 3.08 -6.66
N LEU A 127 -1.22 4.33 -6.21
CA LEU A 127 -2.13 5.41 -6.63
C LEU A 127 -1.89 5.86 -8.07
N GLY A 128 -0.65 5.86 -8.52
CA GLY A 128 -0.26 6.14 -9.91
C GLY A 128 -0.81 5.10 -10.89
N ILE A 129 -1.09 3.88 -10.43
CA ILE A 129 -1.81 2.86 -11.20
C ILE A 129 -3.33 3.10 -11.14
N ALA A 130 -3.86 3.24 -9.93
CA ALA A 130 -5.30 3.26 -9.71
C ALA A 130 -5.99 4.51 -10.29
N LEU A 131 -5.42 5.70 -10.08
CA LEU A 131 -6.06 6.96 -10.45
C LEU A 131 -6.26 7.09 -11.97
N PRO A 132 -5.26 6.83 -12.84
CA PRO A 132 -5.47 6.85 -14.28
C PRO A 132 -6.49 5.82 -14.76
N TYR A 133 -6.54 4.63 -14.15
CA TYR A 133 -7.57 3.63 -14.47
C TYR A 133 -8.97 4.20 -14.21
N HIS A 134 -9.20 4.70 -12.98
CA HIS A 134 -10.49 5.24 -12.57
C HIS A 134 -10.90 6.46 -13.41
N LEU A 135 -9.96 7.31 -13.80
CA LEU A 135 -10.28 8.53 -14.55
C LEU A 135 -10.44 8.32 -16.06
N ARG A 136 -9.90 7.22 -16.62
CA ARG A 136 -9.81 7.01 -18.08
C ARG A 136 -10.70 5.89 -18.60
N ILE A 137 -10.80 4.79 -17.86
CA ILE A 137 -11.46 3.55 -18.34
C ILE A 137 -12.69 3.22 -17.52
N ASP A 138 -12.65 3.50 -16.22
CA ASP A 138 -13.66 3.04 -15.30
C ASP A 138 -15.07 3.57 -15.65
N PRO A 139 -16.09 2.71 -15.74
CA PRO A 139 -17.46 3.13 -15.99
C PRO A 139 -18.04 4.06 -14.92
N ASN A 140 -17.58 3.96 -13.66
CA ASN A 140 -18.14 4.76 -12.57
C ASN A 140 -17.06 5.34 -11.63
N PRO A 141 -16.32 6.37 -12.07
CA PRO A 141 -15.24 6.98 -11.30
C PRO A 141 -15.70 7.54 -9.94
N TRP A 142 -16.96 8.00 -9.86
CA TRP A 142 -17.54 8.57 -8.64
C TRP A 142 -17.70 7.54 -7.52
N ILE A 143 -17.74 6.25 -7.86
CA ILE A 143 -17.74 5.14 -6.88
C ILE A 143 -16.33 4.56 -6.73
N GLY A 144 -15.63 4.36 -7.86
CA GLY A 144 -14.29 3.78 -7.89
C GLY A 144 -13.26 4.58 -7.08
N ILE A 145 -13.25 5.91 -7.19
CA ILE A 145 -12.28 6.78 -6.49
C ILE A 145 -12.51 6.78 -4.97
N PRO A 146 -13.73 6.97 -4.43
CA PRO A 146 -13.96 6.79 -3.00
C PRO A 146 -13.59 5.39 -2.51
N SER A 147 -13.91 4.35 -3.29
CA SER A 147 -13.53 2.97 -2.96
C SER A 147 -12.01 2.78 -2.92
N LEU A 148 -11.26 3.44 -3.82
CA LEU A 148 -9.80 3.45 -3.80
C LEU A 148 -9.26 4.01 -2.48
N VAL A 149 -9.85 5.10 -1.96
CA VAL A 149 -9.45 5.65 -0.64
C VAL A 149 -9.67 4.62 0.47
N LEU A 150 -10.80 3.91 0.45
CA LEU A 150 -11.09 2.83 1.41
C LEU A 150 -10.10 1.67 1.27
N VAL A 151 -9.74 1.28 0.05
CA VAL A 151 -8.74 0.23 -0.21
C VAL A 151 -7.38 0.63 0.37
N VAL A 152 -6.95 1.88 0.20
CA VAL A 152 -5.68 2.37 0.79
C VAL A 152 -5.73 2.28 2.31
N ILE A 153 -6.81 2.72 2.95
CA ILE A 153 -6.96 2.65 4.41
C ILE A 153 -6.93 1.20 4.89
N ASN A 154 -7.72 0.32 4.27
CA ASN A 154 -7.78 -1.10 4.62
C ASN A 154 -6.42 -1.78 4.41
N THR A 155 -5.70 -1.43 3.36
CA THR A 155 -4.36 -1.97 3.07
C THR A 155 -3.35 -1.53 4.13
N VAL A 156 -3.36 -0.26 4.54
CA VAL A 156 -2.50 0.23 5.64
C VAL A 156 -2.84 -0.45 6.96
N LEU A 157 -4.12 -0.63 7.27
CA LEU A 157 -4.56 -1.36 8.47
C LEU A 157 -4.10 -2.82 8.45
N LEU A 158 -4.28 -3.51 7.31
CA LEU A 158 -3.85 -4.89 7.15
C LEU A 158 -2.33 -5.02 7.30
N ALA A 159 -1.57 -4.15 6.64
CA ALA A 159 -0.11 -4.12 6.76
C ALA A 159 0.35 -3.78 8.20
N SER A 160 -0.41 -2.95 8.92
CA SER A 160 -0.16 -2.65 10.32
C SER A 160 -0.40 -3.85 11.22
N ILE A 161 -1.49 -4.60 11.02
CA ILE A 161 -1.76 -5.85 11.75
C ILE A 161 -0.64 -6.85 11.53
N VAL A 162 -0.24 -7.06 10.27
CA VAL A 162 0.85 -7.98 9.92
C VAL A 162 2.17 -7.50 10.51
N SER A 163 2.48 -6.21 10.47
CA SER A 163 3.68 -5.66 11.11
C SER A 163 3.72 -5.90 12.60
N VAL A 164 2.63 -5.65 13.31
CA VAL A 164 2.55 -5.84 14.76
C VAL A 164 2.66 -7.32 15.10
N ALA A 165 2.03 -8.20 14.31
CA ALA A 165 2.16 -9.65 14.47
C ALA A 165 3.59 -10.14 14.21
N LEU A 166 4.25 -9.69 13.13
CA LEU A 166 5.63 -10.06 12.81
C LEU A 166 6.63 -9.50 13.83
N GLY A 167 6.42 -8.27 14.29
CA GLY A 167 7.24 -7.63 15.33
C GLY A 167 7.24 -8.40 16.65
N LYS A 168 6.21 -9.21 16.94
CA LYS A 168 6.19 -10.10 18.11
C LYS A 168 7.14 -11.29 18.00
N PHE A 169 7.40 -11.79 16.79
CA PHE A 169 8.15 -13.03 16.56
C PHE A 169 9.57 -12.81 16.00
N MET A 170 9.86 -11.62 15.48
CA MET A 170 11.15 -11.33 14.87
C MET A 170 12.18 -10.86 15.90
N SER A 171 13.42 -11.35 15.76
CA SER A 171 14.59 -10.76 16.41
C SER A 171 15.18 -9.61 15.57
N ARG A 172 15.97 -8.71 16.18
CA ARG A 172 16.54 -7.52 15.53
C ARG A 172 17.37 -7.88 14.28
N ALA A 173 18.04 -9.03 14.32
CA ALA A 173 18.83 -9.57 13.21
C ALA A 173 17.95 -10.09 12.06
N VAL A 174 16.83 -10.76 12.38
CA VAL A 174 15.87 -11.28 11.40
C VAL A 174 15.17 -10.12 10.69
N ALA A 175 14.71 -9.11 11.43
CA ALA A 175 14.04 -7.95 10.85
C ALA A 175 14.92 -7.21 9.81
N ARG A 176 16.24 -7.13 10.05
CA ARG A 176 17.19 -6.53 9.10
C ARG A 176 17.32 -7.35 7.81
N LYS A 177 17.43 -8.67 7.92
CA LYS A 177 17.51 -9.57 6.76
C LYS A 177 16.24 -9.49 5.92
N VAL A 178 15.08 -9.49 6.57
CA VAL A 178 13.77 -9.38 5.91
C VAL A 178 13.65 -8.04 5.19
N MET A 179 14.00 -6.92 5.83
CA MET A 179 13.98 -5.60 5.16
C MET A 179 14.86 -5.59 3.89
N PHE A 180 16.07 -6.15 3.97
CA PHE A 180 16.98 -6.20 2.82
C PHE A 180 16.42 -7.03 1.67
N ILE A 181 15.88 -8.22 1.96
CA ILE A 181 15.23 -9.09 0.97
C ILE A 181 14.06 -8.36 0.31
N VAL A 182 13.24 -7.66 1.09
CA VAL A 182 12.06 -6.96 0.57
C VAL A 182 12.45 -5.78 -0.31
N GLN A 183 13.52 -5.04 0.02
CA GLN A 183 14.03 -3.97 -0.85
C GLN A 183 14.58 -4.51 -2.18
N ILE A 184 15.25 -5.67 -2.17
CA ILE A 184 15.69 -6.34 -3.40
C ILE A 184 14.47 -6.77 -4.23
N ALA A 185 13.48 -7.40 -3.60
CA ALA A 185 12.24 -7.78 -4.27
C ALA A 185 11.52 -6.57 -4.89
N ALA A 186 11.57 -5.41 -4.22
CA ALA A 186 11.05 -4.13 -4.73
C ALA A 186 11.65 -3.74 -6.09
N ALA A 187 12.97 -3.90 -6.23
CA ALA A 187 13.67 -3.57 -7.47
C ALA A 187 13.26 -4.54 -8.61
N PHE A 188 13.10 -5.83 -8.30
CA PHE A 188 12.66 -6.84 -9.27
C PHE A 188 11.21 -6.66 -9.72
N MET A 189 10.35 -6.10 -8.88
CA MET A 189 8.95 -5.83 -9.22
C MET A 189 8.77 -4.86 -10.38
N PHE A 190 9.65 -3.86 -10.51
CA PHE A 190 9.64 -2.97 -11.68
C PHE A 190 9.88 -3.74 -12.98
N PHE A 191 10.75 -4.75 -12.96
CA PHE A 191 10.98 -5.61 -14.12
C PHE A 191 9.76 -6.47 -14.48
N ILE A 192 8.98 -6.93 -13.50
CA ILE A 192 7.73 -7.68 -13.76
C ILE A 192 6.72 -6.78 -14.47
N ILE A 193 6.57 -5.53 -14.03
CA ILE A 193 5.66 -4.56 -14.65
C ILE A 193 6.03 -4.31 -16.11
N VAL A 194 7.32 -4.15 -16.42
CA VAL A 194 7.81 -3.88 -17.78
C VAL A 194 7.72 -5.12 -18.68
N GLN A 195 7.82 -6.34 -18.12
CA GLN A 195 7.74 -7.58 -18.90
C GLN A 195 6.32 -7.95 -19.38
N LEU A 196 5.28 -7.24 -18.95
CA LEU A 196 3.92 -7.42 -19.49
C LEU A 196 3.70 -6.76 -20.84
N VAL A 197 4.64 -5.93 -21.32
CA VAL A 197 4.56 -5.43 -22.69
C VAL A 197 5.01 -6.57 -23.61
N PRO A 198 4.11 -7.14 -24.45
CA PRO A 198 4.47 -8.25 -25.32
C PRO A 198 5.64 -7.85 -26.22
N ARG A 199 6.74 -8.62 -26.15
CA ARG A 199 7.96 -8.38 -26.93
C ARG A 199 7.88 -8.90 -28.36
N SER A 200 6.96 -9.84 -28.63
CA SER A 200 6.67 -10.35 -29.97
C SER A 200 5.18 -10.27 -30.27
N THR A 201 4.87 -9.86 -31.50
CA THR A 201 3.50 -9.72 -32.02
C THR A 201 2.90 -11.04 -32.50
N ASP A 202 3.67 -12.13 -32.42
CA ASP A 202 3.37 -13.37 -33.14
C ASP A 202 2.16 -14.12 -32.60
N ASN A 203 1.73 -13.83 -31.35
CA ASN A 203 0.55 -14.45 -30.72
C ASN A 203 -0.17 -13.51 -29.74
N ILE A 204 -0.40 -12.25 -30.16
CA ILE A 204 -1.15 -11.26 -29.36
C ILE A 204 -2.52 -11.81 -28.90
N PRO A 205 -3.32 -12.51 -29.73
CA PRO A 205 -4.65 -12.99 -29.30
C PRO A 205 -4.57 -13.98 -28.12
N LEU A 206 -3.63 -14.93 -28.17
CA LEU A 206 -3.44 -15.90 -27.09
C LEU A 206 -2.93 -15.24 -25.80
N TYR A 207 -2.04 -14.26 -25.93
CA TYR A 207 -1.59 -13.46 -24.78
C TYR A 207 -2.74 -12.70 -24.14
N LEU A 208 -3.57 -12.04 -24.94
CA LEU A 208 -4.74 -11.29 -24.49
C LEU A 208 -5.79 -12.19 -23.83
N GLN A 209 -6.03 -13.40 -24.36
CA GLN A 209 -6.91 -14.40 -23.73
C GLN A 209 -6.37 -14.89 -22.38
N LYS A 210 -5.07 -15.19 -22.29
CA LYS A 210 -4.44 -15.59 -21.01
C LYS A 210 -4.48 -14.48 -19.98
N LEU A 211 -4.35 -13.23 -20.43
CA LEU A 211 -4.47 -12.08 -19.54
C LEU A 211 -5.93 -11.97 -19.07
N ALA A 212 -6.91 -12.06 -19.98
CA ALA A 212 -8.33 -12.04 -19.64
C ALA A 212 -8.73 -13.13 -18.65
N SER A 213 -8.27 -14.38 -18.84
CA SER A 213 -8.54 -15.48 -17.90
C SER A 213 -7.89 -15.27 -16.53
N ALA A 214 -6.76 -14.55 -16.45
CA ALA A 214 -6.16 -14.18 -15.17
C ALA A 214 -7.07 -13.27 -14.33
N TRP A 215 -8.05 -12.58 -14.94
CA TRP A 215 -9.05 -11.83 -14.20
C TRP A 215 -9.86 -12.69 -13.24
N GLU A 216 -10.10 -13.97 -13.53
CA GLU A 216 -10.79 -14.88 -12.59
C GLU A 216 -10.04 -14.98 -11.25
N VAL A 217 -8.71 -14.98 -11.30
CA VAL A 217 -7.86 -15.00 -10.11
C VAL A 217 -7.85 -13.64 -9.42
N PHE A 218 -7.67 -12.54 -10.18
CA PHE A 218 -7.59 -11.19 -9.59
C PHE A 218 -8.92 -10.66 -9.07
N SER A 219 -10.03 -11.12 -9.65
CA SER A 219 -11.40 -10.77 -9.25
C SER A 219 -11.89 -11.55 -8.05
N ASN A 220 -11.07 -12.41 -7.44
CA ASN A 220 -11.43 -13.10 -6.20
C ASN A 220 -11.98 -12.09 -5.16
N PRO A 221 -13.14 -12.34 -4.53
CA PRO A 221 -13.72 -11.45 -3.52
C PRO A 221 -12.77 -11.12 -2.36
N LEU A 222 -11.83 -12.01 -2.03
CA LEU A 222 -10.85 -11.83 -0.97
C LEU A 222 -9.68 -10.91 -1.36
N ASN A 223 -9.53 -10.58 -2.64
CA ASN A 223 -8.48 -9.70 -3.11
C ASN A 223 -8.85 -8.23 -2.84
N ILE A 224 -8.48 -7.73 -1.66
CA ILE A 224 -8.77 -6.36 -1.21
C ILE A 224 -8.22 -5.31 -2.18
N PHE A 225 -7.11 -5.60 -2.86
CA PHE A 225 -6.45 -4.65 -3.76
C PHE A 225 -7.26 -4.33 -5.02
N THR A 226 -8.20 -5.20 -5.42
CA THR A 226 -9.05 -5.00 -6.60
C THR A 226 -10.44 -4.48 -6.25
N TRP A 227 -10.75 -4.26 -4.97
CA TRP A 227 -12.07 -3.79 -4.55
C TRP A 227 -12.44 -2.42 -5.12
N SER A 228 -11.46 -1.53 -5.36
CA SER A 228 -11.74 -0.24 -6.01
C SER A 228 -12.22 -0.45 -7.45
N VAL A 229 -11.53 -1.30 -8.22
CA VAL A 229 -11.88 -1.69 -9.58
C VAL A 229 -13.26 -2.36 -9.63
N LYS A 230 -13.56 -3.24 -8.68
CA LYS A 230 -14.83 -3.98 -8.63
C LYS A 230 -16.00 -3.13 -8.15
N SER A 231 -15.75 -2.12 -7.33
CA SER A 231 -16.81 -1.26 -6.77
C SER A 231 -17.56 -0.45 -7.83
N SER A 232 -16.91 -0.17 -8.95
CA SER A 232 -17.50 0.58 -10.04
C SER A 232 -18.55 -0.18 -10.83
N GLU A 233 -18.49 -1.53 -10.81
CA GLU A 233 -19.51 -2.41 -11.37
C GLU A 233 -20.49 -2.89 -10.29
N SER A 234 -19.99 -3.12 -9.07
CA SER A 234 -20.78 -3.59 -7.94
C SER A 234 -20.51 -2.71 -6.71
N PRO A 235 -21.38 -1.72 -6.43
CA PRO A 235 -21.23 -0.81 -5.29
C PRO A 235 -21.18 -1.53 -3.94
N LEU A 236 -21.55 -2.81 -3.88
CA LEU A 236 -21.36 -3.66 -2.71
C LEU A 236 -19.91 -3.63 -2.19
N TYR A 237 -18.91 -3.59 -3.08
CA TYR A 237 -17.50 -3.55 -2.65
C TYR A 237 -17.11 -2.24 -1.95
N LEU A 238 -17.82 -1.14 -2.21
CA LEU A 238 -17.67 0.10 -1.44
C LEU A 238 -18.14 -0.12 0.02
N LEU A 239 -19.30 -0.74 0.19
CA LEU A 239 -19.86 -1.05 1.51
C LEU A 239 -18.98 -2.05 2.29
N VAL A 240 -18.47 -3.07 1.60
CA VAL A 240 -17.49 -4.02 2.15
C VAL A 240 -16.22 -3.26 2.60
N GLY A 241 -15.74 -2.31 1.79
CA GLY A 241 -14.62 -1.45 2.14
C GLY A 241 -14.86 -0.64 3.41
N VAL A 242 -16.06 -0.06 3.59
CA VAL A 242 -16.44 0.68 4.80
C VAL A 242 -16.53 -0.25 6.00
N ALA A 243 -17.17 -1.41 5.86
CA ALA A 243 -17.35 -2.39 6.94
C ALA A 243 -16.03 -3.06 7.37
N ALA A 244 -15.06 -3.18 6.46
CA ALA A 244 -13.74 -3.72 6.76
C ALA A 244 -12.93 -2.83 7.70
N ILE A 245 -13.09 -1.51 7.65
CA ILE A 245 -12.34 -0.56 8.50
C ILE A 245 -12.53 -0.83 10.00
N PRO A 246 -13.77 -0.86 10.57
CA PRO A 246 -13.95 -1.14 11.98
C PRO A 246 -13.52 -2.56 12.36
N LEU A 247 -13.71 -3.55 11.48
CA LEU A 247 -13.27 -4.92 11.71
C LEU A 247 -11.74 -5.02 11.82
N LEU A 248 -11.03 -4.52 10.81
CA LEU A 248 -9.56 -4.47 10.81
C LEU A 248 -9.03 -3.59 11.94
N GLY A 249 -9.70 -2.47 12.23
CA GLY A 249 -9.37 -1.61 13.37
C GLY A 249 -9.48 -2.36 14.71
N TYR A 250 -10.55 -3.13 14.92
CA TYR A 250 -10.71 -3.95 16.12
C TYR A 250 -9.61 -5.02 16.23
N VAL A 251 -9.32 -5.74 15.14
CA VAL A 251 -8.23 -6.72 15.09
C VAL A 251 -6.90 -6.04 15.40
N PHE A 252 -6.64 -4.89 14.78
CA PHE A 252 -5.43 -4.10 15.02
C PHE A 252 -5.27 -3.74 16.51
N PHE A 253 -6.29 -3.18 17.15
CA PHE A 253 -6.21 -2.83 18.58
C PHE A 253 -5.96 -4.05 19.47
N ARG A 254 -6.60 -5.19 19.17
CA ARG A 254 -6.37 -6.44 19.89
C ARG A 254 -4.92 -6.90 19.77
N VAL A 255 -4.38 -6.96 18.55
CA VAL A 255 -2.99 -7.40 18.31
C VAL A 255 -1.99 -6.40 18.93
N ALA A 256 -2.21 -5.10 18.74
CA ALA A 256 -1.35 -4.04 19.27
C ALA A 256 -1.31 -4.03 20.82
N SER A 257 -2.43 -4.30 21.49
CA SER A 257 -2.48 -4.39 22.96
C SER A 257 -1.68 -5.56 23.53
N SER A 258 -1.41 -6.58 22.71
CA SER A 258 -0.69 -7.79 23.12
C SER A 258 0.84 -7.67 23.01
N ILE A 259 1.37 -6.59 22.43
CA ILE A 259 2.81 -6.37 22.33
C ILE A 259 3.39 -6.02 23.70
N LYS A 260 4.35 -6.85 24.13
CA LYS A 260 5.30 -6.51 25.18
C LYS A 260 6.59 -6.04 24.49
N PHE A 261 6.98 -4.79 24.71
CA PHE A 261 8.32 -4.33 24.32
C PHE A 261 9.33 -5.01 25.25
N GLU A 262 10.38 -5.61 24.69
CA GLU A 262 11.51 -6.12 25.47
C GLU A 262 12.28 -4.92 26.07
N PRO A 263 12.72 -5.00 27.35
CA PRO A 263 13.55 -3.99 27.99
C PRO A 263 15.01 -4.01 27.55
#